data_AF-A0A5N9GWH8-F1
#
_entry.id   AF-A0A5N9GWH8-F1
#
_cell.length_a   1.000
_cell.length_b   1.000
_cell.length_c   1.000
_cell.angle_alpha   90.00
_cell.angle_beta   90.00
_cell.angle_gamma   90.00
#
_symmetry.space_group_name_H-M   'P 1'
#
loop_
_entity.id
_entity.type
_entity.pdbx_description
1 polymer ?
#
loop_
_entity_poly.entity_id
_entity_poly.type
_entity_poly.pdbx_seq_one_letter_code
_entity_poly.pdbx_strand_id
1 'polypeptide(L)' 'EIQDAGGTVHGYRCNLTKEDQIRQLVERINSEVGQVDILVSNAAIAGGGSVPDLTSAPGTP' A
#
# COMPACT_ATOMS: atom_id res chain seq x y z
N GLU A 1 -5.71 -2.99 -21.30
CA GLU A 1 -4.42 -2.27 -21.38
C GLU A 1 -3.27 -3.02 -20.71
N ILE A 2 -3.27 -3.27 -19.38
CA ILE A 2 -2.14 -3.96 -18.72
C ILE A 2 -1.94 -5.39 -19.24
N GLN A 3 -3.02 -6.18 -19.31
CA GLN A 3 -2.95 -7.56 -19.83
C GLN A 3 -2.63 -7.60 -21.33
N ASP A 4 -3.19 -6.67 -22.11
CA ASP A 4 -2.91 -6.56 -23.56
C ASP A 4 -1.44 -6.18 -23.83
N ALA A 5 -0.80 -5.47 -22.90
CA ALA A 5 0.63 -5.17 -22.92
C ALA A 5 1.51 -6.32 -22.35
N GLY A 6 0.92 -7.47 -22.01
CA GLY A 6 1.64 -8.63 -21.46
C GLY A 6 1.89 -8.60 -19.95
N GLY A 7 1.28 -7.66 -19.22
CA GLY A 7 1.38 -7.56 -17.77
C GLY A 7 0.36 -8.44 -17.03
N THR A 8 0.74 -8.92 -15.84
CA THR A 8 -0.13 -9.69 -14.93
C THR A 8 -0.57 -8.82 -13.75
N VAL A 9 -1.83 -8.95 -13.34
CA VAL A 9 -2.39 -8.21 -12.20
C VAL A 9 -2.99 -9.16 -11.19
N HIS A 10 -2.59 -9.01 -9.93
CA HIS A 10 -3.13 -9.76 -8.79
C HIS A 10 -3.86 -8.80 -7.86
N GLY A 11 -5.13 -9.10 -7.56
CA GLY A 11 -5.96 -8.29 -6.66
C GLY A 11 -5.94 -8.87 -5.24
N TYR A 12 -5.58 -8.04 -4.26
CA TYR A 12 -5.61 -8.41 -2.84
C TYR A 12 -6.41 -7.38 -2.04
N ARG A 13 -7.14 -7.86 -1.03
CA ARG A 13 -7.84 -6.99 -0.07
C ARG A 13 -7.04 -6.93 1.23
N CYS A 14 -6.74 -5.73 1.70
CA CYS A 14 -6.07 -5.52 2.98
C CYS A 14 -6.53 -4.19 3.59
N ASN A 15 -6.79 -4.19 4.90
CA ASN A 15 -6.98 -2.96 5.65
C ASN A 15 -5.63 -2.47 6.18
N LEU A 16 -5.12 -1.36 5.63
CA LEU A 16 -3.82 -0.81 6.02
C LEU A 16 -3.76 -0.26 7.46
N THR A 17 -4.88 -0.21 8.19
CA THR A 17 -4.87 0.09 9.63
C THR A 17 -4.64 -1.14 10.51
N LYS A 18 -4.43 -2.33 9.93
CA LYS A 18 -4.30 -3.61 10.65
C LYS A 18 -2.97 -4.28 10.29
N GLU A 19 -1.99 -4.17 11.19
CA GLU A 19 -0.62 -4.66 10.97
C GLU A 19 -0.56 -6.15 10.61
N ASP A 20 -1.33 -6.99 11.30
CA ASP A 20 -1.36 -8.44 11.01
C ASP A 20 -1.82 -8.75 9.59
N GLN A 21 -2.77 -7.98 9.04
CA GLN A 21 -3.22 -8.16 7.64
C GLN A 21 -2.14 -7.74 6.65
N ILE A 22 -1.35 -6.72 6.97
CA ILE A 22 -0.22 -6.28 6.14
C ILE A 22 0.83 -7.40 6.09
N ARG A 23 1.21 -7.95 7.25
CA ARG A 23 2.19 -9.05 7.34
C ARG A 23 1.76 -10.27 6.53
N GLN A 24 0.53 -10.73 6.73
CA GLN A 24 -0.04 -11.87 5.98
C GLN A 24 -0.11 -11.60 4.48
N LEU A 25 -0.45 -10.36 4.09
CA LEU A 25 -0.50 -9.99 2.68
C LEU A 25 0.89 -10.04 2.04
N VAL A 26 1.92 -9.51 2.70
CA VAL A 26 3.29 -9.50 2.15
C VAL A 26 3.81 -10.93 1.99
N GLU A 27 3.59 -11.79 2.98
CA GLU A 27 3.95 -13.22 2.90
C GLU A 27 3.24 -13.91 1.72
N ARG A 28 1.95 -13.63 1.56
CA ARG A 28 1.15 -14.18 0.45
C ARG A 28 1.63 -13.71 -0.91
N ILE A 29 1.91 -12.41 -1.08
CA ILE A 29 2.45 -11.85 -2.34
C ILE A 29 3.79 -12.51 -2.65
N ASN A 30 4.67 -12.65 -1.66
CA ASN A 30 5.98 -13.27 -1.87
C ASN A 30 5.85 -14.74 -2.30
N SER A 31 4.89 -15.48 -1.74
CA SER A 31 4.65 -16.86 -2.14
C SER A 31 3.99 -17.01 -3.53
N GLU A 32 3.07 -16.12 -3.90
CA GLU A 32 2.27 -16.25 -5.13
C GLU A 32 2.91 -15.58 -6.35
N VAL A 33 3.60 -14.46 -6.13
CA VAL A 33 4.15 -13.58 -7.19
C VAL A 33 5.67 -13.47 -7.09
N GLY A 34 6.20 -13.46 -5.87
CA GLY A 34 7.63 -13.30 -5.60
C GLY A 34 7.97 -11.99 -4.90
N GLN A 35 9.25 -11.63 -4.93
CA GLN A 35 9.76 -10.45 -4.25
C GLN A 35 9.09 -9.16 -4.73
N VAL A 36 8.78 -8.26 -3.79
CA VAL A 36 8.30 -6.91 -4.09
C VAL A 36 9.49 -6.00 -4.31
N ASP A 37 9.63 -5.46 -5.52
CA ASP A 37 10.68 -4.48 -5.85
C ASP A 37 10.28 -3.04 -5.50
N ILE A 38 9.00 -2.69 -5.71
CA ILE A 38 8.48 -1.33 -5.52
C ILE A 38 7.16 -1.39 -4.74
N LEU A 39 7.07 -0.59 -3.69
CA LEU A 39 5.85 -0.40 -2.90
C LEU A 39 5.34 1.03 -3.05
N VAL A 40 4.08 1.17 -3.48
CA VAL A 40 3.36 2.45 -3.50
C VAL A 40 2.26 2.42 -2.43
N SER A 41 2.51 3.07 -1.29
CA SER A 41 1.55 3.13 -0.18
C SER A 41 0.65 4.36 -0.29
N ASN A 42 -0.34 4.31 -1.18
CA ASN A 42 -1.23 5.45 -1.47
C ASN A 42 -2.57 5.44 -0.69
N ALA A 43 -2.85 4.45 0.16
CA ALA A 43 -4.15 4.40 0.83
C ALA A 43 -4.25 5.46 1.93
N ALA A 44 -5.18 6.39 1.76
CA ALA A 44 -5.52 7.41 2.75
C ALA A 44 -7.01 7.77 2.62
N ILE A 45 -7.58 8.31 3.69
CA ILE A 45 -8.94 8.88 3.70
C ILE A 45 -8.81 10.35 4.09
N ALA A 46 -9.38 11.25 3.28
CA ALA A 46 -9.38 12.67 3.60
C ALA A 46 -10.30 12.97 4.79
N GLY A 47 -9.76 13.58 5.85
CA GLY A 47 -10.47 13.86 7.10
C GLY A 47 -11.32 15.15 7.12
N GLY A 48 -11.53 15.83 5.99
CA GLY A 48 -12.36 17.04 5.89
C GLY A 48 -11.77 18.33 6.51
N GLY A 49 -10.53 18.29 7.03
CA GLY A 49 -9.81 19.49 7.49
C GLY A 49 -9.17 20.28 6.34
N SER A 50 -8.84 21.55 6.60
CA SER A 50 -7.93 22.31 5.75
C SER A 50 -6.64 21.51 5.53
N VAL A 51 -6.12 21.48 4.29
CA VAL A 51 -4.95 20.68 3.92
C VAL A 51 -3.83 20.95 4.93
N PRO A 52 -3.49 20.00 5.83
CA PRO A 52 -2.37 20.20 6.71
C PRO A 52 -1.11 20.25 5.85
N ASP A 53 -0.17 21.11 6.21
CA ASP A 53 1.15 21.10 5.60
C ASP A 53 1.84 19.77 5.94
N LEU A 54 1.76 18.80 5.03
CA LEU A 54 2.35 17.47 5.17
C LEU A 54 3.88 17.50 5.08
N THR A 55 4.50 18.67 4.85
CA THR A 55 5.95 18.84 4.92
C THR A 55 6.47 19.08 6.34
N SER A 56 5.60 19.34 7.33
CA SER A 56 6.01 19.36 8.73
C SER A 56 6.13 17.93 9.27
N ALA A 57 7.37 17.43 9.36
CA ALA A 57 7.68 16.14 9.97
C ALA A 57 7.14 16.06 11.42
N PRO A 58 6.34 15.03 11.78
CA PRO A 58 5.94 14.84 13.17
C PRO A 58 6.97 13.95 13.90
N GLY A 59 7.66 14.52 14.90
CA GLY A 59 8.32 13.74 15.95
C GLY A 59 9.75 14.12 16.31
N THR A 60 9.95 15.29 16.92
CA THR A 60 10.80 15.37 18.13
C THR A 60 9.81 15.61 19.27
N PRO A 61 9.98 14.96 20.43
CA PRO A 61 9.04 15.07 21.56
C PRO A 61 8.86 16.51 22.03
#